data_AF-A0A6V8EWL9-F1
#
_entry.id   AF-A0A6V8EWL9-F1
#
_cell.length_a   1.000
_cell.length_b   1.000
_cell.length_c   1.000
_cell.angle_alpha   90.00
_cell.angle_beta   90.00
_cell.angle_gamma   90.00
#
_symmetry.space_group_name_H-M   'P 1'
#
loop_
_entity.id
_entity.type
_entity.pdbx_description
1 polymer ?
#
loop_
_entity_poly.entity_id
_entity_poly.type
_entity_poly.pdbx_seq_one_letter_code
_entity_poly.pdbx_strand_id
1 'polypeptide(L)'
;MGLFGRTIVTFLPFAPRFIVGWVAKRYTAGESLEQALELMRKLSSEGACFTIDVLGEEIKSIDESLWFIDEYESVIDSIVDSGVDANISIKPTALGLLIDEELAFSNIERIVRKAADNDIFVRLDMEDNRVTQATIDAAVSIQNKGLENIGVVLQGRLFRTPDDITEMSNLLGNKSDFRIC
;
A
#
# COMPACT_ATOMS: atom_id res chain seq x y z
N MET A 1 -13.85 10.87 19.83
CA MET A 1 -13.37 12.25 19.56
C MET A 1 -14.26 13.25 20.29
N GLY A 2 -13.69 14.20 21.03
CA GLY A 2 -14.45 15.27 21.69
C GLY A 2 -15.01 16.30 20.71
N LEU A 3 -15.83 17.23 21.21
CA LEU A 3 -16.51 18.28 20.42
C LEU A 3 -15.53 19.09 19.55
N PHE A 4 -14.37 19.44 20.11
CA PHE A 4 -13.32 20.19 19.42
C PHE A 4 -12.74 19.44 18.20
N GLY A 5 -12.52 18.13 18.32
CA GLY A 5 -12.02 17.31 17.22
C GLY A 5 -13.01 17.22 16.07
N ARG A 6 -14.31 17.11 16.37
CA ARG A 6 -15.37 17.12 15.35
C ARG A 6 -15.38 18.43 14.57
N THR A 7 -15.28 19.56 15.25
CA THR A 7 -15.24 20.88 14.59
C THR A 7 -14.06 20.99 13.63
N ILE A 8 -12.85 20.57 14.05
CA ILE A 8 -11.67 20.58 13.17
C ILE A 8 -11.90 19.75 11.91
N VAL A 9 -12.39 18.50 12.05
CA VAL A 9 -12.65 17.62 10.90
C VAL A 9 -13.71 18.21 9.97
N THR A 10 -14.76 18.83 10.50
CA THR A 10 -15.81 19.48 9.68
C THR A 10 -15.27 20.62 8.82
N PHE A 11 -14.31 21.40 9.33
CA PHE A 11 -13.74 22.53 8.60
C PHE A 11 -12.49 22.20 7.77
N LEU A 12 -11.92 21.00 7.93
CA LEU A 12 -10.72 20.58 7.21
C LEU A 12 -10.84 20.68 5.67
N PRO A 13 -11.96 20.32 5.03
CA PRO A 13 -12.11 20.46 3.57
C PRO A 13 -12.03 21.91 3.07
N PHE A 14 -12.23 22.90 3.95
CA PHE A 14 -12.13 24.32 3.65
C PHE A 14 -10.76 24.92 4.00
N ALA A 15 -9.87 24.13 4.61
CA ALA A 15 -8.54 24.61 4.95
C ALA A 15 -7.75 24.93 3.66
N PRO A 16 -7.04 26.08 3.60
CA PRO A 16 -6.18 26.39 2.47
C PRO A 16 -5.14 25.30 2.23
N ARG A 17 -4.94 24.90 0.97
CA ARG A 17 -4.00 23.83 0.58
C ARG A 17 -2.59 24.03 1.14
N PHE A 18 -2.11 25.27 1.23
CA PHE A 18 -0.77 25.56 1.79
C PHE A 18 -0.67 25.25 3.28
N ILE A 19 -1.75 25.39 4.05
CA ILE A 19 -1.78 25.01 5.48
C ILE A 19 -1.76 23.50 5.61
N VAL A 20 -2.57 22.81 4.80
CA VAL A 20 -2.60 21.34 4.76
C VAL A 20 -1.23 20.79 4.39
N GLY A 21 -0.62 21.31 3.32
CA GLY A 21 0.73 20.93 2.89
C GLY A 21 1.81 21.20 3.95
N TRP A 22 1.74 22.35 4.64
CA TRP A 22 2.67 22.66 5.72
C TRP A 22 2.61 21.66 6.88
N VAL A 23 1.40 21.24 7.28
CA VAL A 23 1.21 20.21 8.32
C VAL A 23 1.62 18.83 7.82
N ALA A 24 1.26 18.48 6.59
CA ALA A 24 1.54 17.17 5.98
C ALA A 24 3.03 16.94 5.75
N LYS A 25 3.82 17.99 5.52
CA LYS A 25 5.26 17.92 5.21
C LYS A 25 6.09 17.09 6.20
N ARG A 26 5.69 17.00 7.46
CA ARG A 26 6.37 16.17 8.47
C ARG A 26 6.12 14.66 8.28
N TYR A 27 5.04 14.29 7.59
CA TYR A 27 4.54 12.92 7.45
C TYR A 27 4.66 12.38 6.03
N THR A 28 5.05 13.23 5.07
CA THR A 28 5.24 12.85 3.65
C THR A 28 6.72 12.90 3.29
N ALA A 29 7.19 11.92 2.53
CA ALA A 29 8.59 11.87 2.09
C ALA A 29 8.94 12.91 1.00
N GLY A 30 7.92 13.43 0.31
CA GLY A 30 8.04 14.44 -0.73
C GLY A 30 6.84 14.43 -1.66
N GLU A 31 6.78 15.38 -2.59
CA GLU A 31 5.79 15.40 -3.67
C GLU A 31 6.28 14.67 -4.93
N SER A 32 7.56 14.32 -4.98
CA SER A 32 8.17 13.58 -6.08
C SER A 32 9.01 12.42 -5.54
N LEU A 33 9.24 11.44 -6.40
CA LEU A 33 10.00 10.25 -6.08
C LEU A 33 11.46 10.58 -5.76
N GLU A 34 12.05 11.58 -6.43
CA GLU A 34 13.40 12.06 -6.15
C GLU A 34 13.53 12.61 -4.73
N GLN A 35 12.52 13.35 -4.25
CA GLN A 35 12.50 13.86 -2.88
C GLN A 35 12.42 12.71 -1.86
N ALA A 36 11.58 11.70 -2.15
CA ALA A 36 11.48 10.52 -1.32
C ALA A 36 12.80 9.74 -1.26
N LEU A 37 13.46 9.53 -2.41
CA LEU A 37 14.78 8.89 -2.50
C LEU A 37 15.85 9.67 -1.72
N GLU A 38 15.87 11.01 -1.83
CA GLU A 38 16.81 11.84 -1.06
C GLU A 38 16.59 11.70 0.45
N LEU A 39 15.33 11.66 0.89
CA LEU A 39 15.01 11.45 2.31
C LEU A 39 15.43 10.05 2.77
N MET A 40 15.13 9.01 1.99
CA MET A 40 15.52 7.63 2.33
C MET A 40 17.03 7.51 2.46
N ARG A 41 17.82 8.08 1.53
CA ARG A 41 19.30 8.08 1.62
C ARG A 41 19.81 8.73 2.91
N LYS A 42 19.18 9.81 3.38
CA LYS A 42 19.54 10.46 4.65
C LYS A 42 19.26 9.52 5.83
N LEU A 43 18.09 8.89 5.84
CA LEU A 43 17.65 7.97 6.89
C LEU A 43 18.36 6.61 6.85
N SER A 44 18.93 6.20 5.71
CA SER A 44 19.72 4.95 5.61
C SER A 44 20.91 4.95 6.56
N SER A 45 21.50 6.13 6.83
CA SER A 45 22.59 6.26 7.80
C SER A 45 22.19 5.93 9.25
N GLU A 46 20.88 5.90 9.53
CA GLU A 46 20.31 5.53 10.83
C GLU A 46 19.91 4.04 10.91
N GLY A 47 20.16 3.25 9.85
CA GLY A 47 19.79 1.84 9.78
C GLY A 47 18.29 1.60 9.58
N ALA A 48 17.57 2.58 9.02
CA ALA A 48 16.15 2.46 8.71
C ALA A 48 15.90 1.55 7.48
N CYS A 49 14.80 0.80 7.51
CA CYS A 49 14.24 0.09 6.36
C CYS A 49 13.06 0.89 5.80
N PHE A 50 12.78 0.75 4.49
CA PHE A 50 11.78 1.57 3.82
C PHE A 50 10.65 0.75 3.20
N THR A 51 9.46 1.35 3.22
CA THR A 51 8.32 0.96 2.40
C THR A 51 7.76 2.23 1.78
N ILE A 52 7.59 2.26 0.46
CA ILE A 52 7.06 3.42 -0.26
C ILE A 52 5.55 3.23 -0.42
N ASP A 53 4.78 4.26 -0.07
CA ASP A 53 3.33 4.34 -0.26
C ASP A 53 3.03 5.50 -1.20
N VAL A 54 2.42 5.21 -2.35
CA VAL A 54 2.00 6.22 -3.33
C VAL A 54 0.67 6.78 -2.88
N LEU A 55 0.66 8.07 -2.55
CA LEU A 55 -0.55 8.76 -2.10
C LEU A 55 -1.40 9.18 -3.30
N GLY A 56 -2.69 8.88 -3.24
CA GLY A 56 -3.68 9.33 -4.22
C GLY A 56 -5.09 9.34 -3.65
N GLU A 57 -6.03 9.92 -4.38
CA GLU A 57 -7.46 9.88 -4.04
C GLU A 57 -8.09 8.53 -4.44
N GLU A 58 -9.22 8.19 -3.83
CA GLU A 58 -10.00 7.00 -4.19
C GLU A 58 -10.46 7.11 -5.66
N ILE A 59 -10.20 6.08 -6.46
CA ILE A 59 -10.57 6.04 -7.88
C ILE A 59 -12.09 6.02 -8.06
N LYS A 60 -12.57 6.65 -9.12
CA LYS A 60 -14.00 6.69 -9.49
C LYS A 60 -14.34 5.89 -10.74
N SER A 61 -13.32 5.53 -11.51
CA SER A 61 -13.42 4.71 -12.71
C SER A 61 -12.24 3.76 -12.77
N ILE A 62 -12.42 2.64 -13.46
CA ILE A 62 -11.36 1.64 -13.58
C ILE A 62 -10.16 2.17 -14.40
N ASP A 63 -10.40 3.10 -15.33
CA ASP A 63 -9.34 3.72 -16.13
C ASP A 63 -8.36 4.52 -15.26
N GLU A 64 -8.81 5.06 -14.12
CA GLU A 64 -7.94 5.77 -13.17
C GLU A 64 -6.94 4.82 -12.48
N SER A 65 -7.21 3.51 -12.42
CA SER A 65 -6.27 2.53 -11.87
C SER A 65 -4.97 2.44 -12.68
N LEU A 66 -5.01 2.77 -13.98
CA LEU A 66 -3.82 2.79 -14.84
C LEU A 66 -2.78 3.78 -14.34
N TRP A 67 -3.21 4.94 -13.84
CA TRP A 67 -2.30 5.91 -13.26
C TRP A 67 -1.55 5.33 -12.05
N PHE A 68 -2.26 4.67 -11.13
CA PHE A 68 -1.61 4.03 -9.97
C PHE A 68 -0.66 2.90 -10.38
N ILE A 69 -1.03 2.10 -11.39
CA ILE A 69 -0.14 1.05 -11.91
C ILE A 69 1.15 1.67 -12.44
N ASP A 70 1.04 2.69 -13.29
CA ASP A 70 2.19 3.38 -13.87
C ASP A 70 3.08 4.03 -12.78
N GLU A 71 2.47 4.62 -11.75
CA GLU A 71 3.21 5.18 -10.60
C GLU A 71 3.95 4.09 -9.81
N TYR A 72 3.28 2.97 -9.48
CA TYR A 72 3.96 1.87 -8.78
C TYR A 72 5.07 1.24 -9.63
N GLU A 73 4.86 1.12 -10.94
CA GLU A 73 5.90 0.66 -11.87
C GLU A 73 7.09 1.62 -11.91
N SER A 74 6.85 2.93 -11.89
CA SER A 74 7.91 3.96 -11.81
C SER A 74 8.63 3.96 -10.46
N VAL A 75 7.92 3.69 -9.37
CA VAL A 75 8.51 3.52 -8.04
C VAL A 75 9.47 2.33 -8.02
N ILE A 76 9.04 1.19 -8.56
CA ILE A 76 9.89 -0.01 -8.67
C ILE A 76 11.16 0.31 -9.47
N ASP A 77 11.03 0.93 -10.64
CA ASP A 77 12.19 1.29 -11.48
C ASP A 77 13.16 2.22 -10.74
N SER A 78 12.63 3.18 -9.97
CA SER A 78 13.46 4.13 -9.23
C SER A 78 14.14 3.52 -8.00
N ILE A 79 13.51 2.54 -7.34
CA ILE A 79 14.15 1.76 -6.28
C ILE A 79 15.37 1.04 -6.85
N VAL A 80 15.20 0.37 -7.99
CA VAL A 80 16.27 -0.36 -8.70
C VAL A 80 17.39 0.58 -9.13
N ASP A 81 17.06 1.66 -9.83
CA ASP A 81 18.03 2.63 -10.36
C ASP A 81 18.83 3.34 -9.26
N SER A 82 18.18 3.60 -8.13
CA SER A 82 18.82 4.29 -7.01
C SER A 82 19.61 3.38 -6.06
N GLY A 83 19.38 2.07 -6.14
CA GLY A 83 20.00 1.05 -5.28
C GLY A 83 19.59 1.14 -3.81
N VAL A 84 18.44 1.78 -3.51
CA VAL A 84 17.91 1.84 -2.14
C VAL A 84 17.21 0.52 -1.80
N ASP A 85 17.35 0.06 -0.55
CA ASP A 85 16.62 -1.11 -0.05
C ASP A 85 15.22 -0.66 0.41
N ALA A 86 14.21 -0.90 -0.42
CA ALA A 86 12.84 -0.49 -0.16
C ALA A 86 11.81 -1.47 -0.73
N ASN A 87 10.72 -1.63 0.01
CA ASN A 87 9.52 -2.35 -0.42
C ASN A 87 8.41 -1.37 -0.83
N ILE A 88 7.29 -1.87 -1.34
CA ILE A 88 6.13 -1.03 -1.65
C ILE A 88 4.88 -1.47 -0.87
N SER A 89 4.06 -0.50 -0.48
CA SER A 89 2.71 -0.69 0.06
C SER A 89 1.70 -0.23 -0.99
N ILE A 90 0.73 -1.07 -1.32
CA ILE A 90 -0.29 -0.76 -2.32
C ILE A 90 -1.69 -0.88 -1.72
N LYS A 91 -2.60 0.00 -2.15
CA LYS A 91 -4.02 -0.02 -1.75
C LYS A 91 -4.84 -0.72 -2.83
N PRO A 92 -5.45 -1.88 -2.55
CA PRO A 92 -6.24 -2.60 -3.54
C PRO A 92 -7.39 -1.77 -4.16
N THR A 93 -8.02 -0.87 -3.40
CA THR A 93 -9.09 -0.01 -3.95
C THR A 93 -8.60 0.90 -5.06
N ALA A 94 -7.39 1.45 -4.95
CA ALA A 94 -6.75 2.27 -5.99
C ALA A 94 -6.46 1.48 -7.28
N LEU A 95 -6.48 0.14 -7.19
CA LEU A 95 -6.25 -0.77 -8.31
C LEU A 95 -7.55 -1.38 -8.86
N GLY A 96 -8.72 -0.95 -8.37
CA GLY A 96 -10.02 -1.37 -8.91
C GLY A 96 -10.87 -2.22 -7.98
N LEU A 97 -10.42 -2.56 -6.77
CA LEU A 97 -11.05 -3.64 -5.98
C LEU A 97 -12.55 -3.42 -5.67
N LEU A 98 -12.99 -2.16 -5.55
CA LEU A 98 -14.41 -1.82 -5.32
C LEU A 98 -15.25 -1.71 -6.60
N ILE A 99 -14.62 -1.77 -7.77
CA ILE A 99 -15.25 -1.57 -9.08
C ILE A 99 -15.32 -2.89 -9.84
N ASP A 100 -14.17 -3.55 -10.01
CA ASP A 100 -14.00 -4.81 -10.73
C ASP A 100 -12.90 -5.63 -10.04
N GLU A 101 -13.32 -6.65 -9.29
CA GLU A 101 -12.42 -7.48 -8.48
C GLU A 101 -11.44 -8.29 -9.32
N GLU A 102 -11.91 -8.90 -10.42
CA GLU A 102 -11.05 -9.72 -11.28
C GLU A 102 -9.97 -8.87 -11.94
N LEU A 103 -10.34 -7.68 -12.43
CA LEU A 103 -9.39 -6.74 -13.00
C LEU A 103 -8.44 -6.18 -11.93
N ALA A 104 -8.93 -5.90 -10.72
CA ALA A 104 -8.08 -5.49 -9.61
C ALA A 104 -7.02 -6.54 -9.27
N PHE A 105 -7.39 -7.83 -9.26
CA PHE A 105 -6.44 -8.92 -9.02
C PHE A 105 -5.39 -8.99 -10.13
N SER A 106 -5.80 -8.81 -11.39
CA SER A 106 -4.87 -8.74 -12.52
C SER A 106 -3.91 -7.54 -12.42
N ASN A 107 -4.42 -6.39 -11.98
CA ASN A 107 -3.61 -5.18 -11.79
C ASN A 107 -2.59 -5.35 -10.66
N ILE A 108 -3.01 -5.92 -9.53
CA ILE A 108 -2.12 -6.25 -8.40
C ILE A 108 -1.06 -7.25 -8.85
N GLU A 109 -1.46 -8.33 -9.55
CA GLU A 109 -0.52 -9.34 -10.05
C GLU A 109 0.54 -8.73 -10.97
N ARG A 110 0.16 -7.80 -11.85
CA ARG A 110 1.09 -7.10 -12.75
C ARG A 110 2.19 -6.38 -11.95
N ILE A 111 1.81 -5.62 -10.91
CA ILE A 111 2.76 -4.91 -10.05
C ILE A 111 3.64 -5.89 -9.27
N VAL A 112 3.04 -6.94 -8.67
CA VAL A 112 3.76 -7.95 -7.89
C VAL A 112 4.80 -8.68 -8.74
N ARG A 113 4.45 -9.01 -9.99
CA ARG A 113 5.36 -9.68 -10.92
C ARG A 113 6.55 -8.80 -11.27
N LYS A 114 6.32 -7.51 -11.58
CA LYS A 114 7.42 -6.56 -11.83
C LYS A 114 8.32 -6.39 -10.60
N ALA A 115 7.73 -6.33 -9.40
CA ALA A 115 8.47 -6.27 -8.15
C ALA A 115 9.30 -7.55 -7.91
N ALA A 116 8.75 -8.72 -8.26
CA ALA A 116 9.43 -10.01 -8.10
C ALA A 116 10.69 -10.12 -8.96
N ASP A 117 10.66 -9.57 -10.18
CA ASP A 117 11.82 -9.54 -11.09
C ASP A 117 13.01 -8.72 -10.52
N ASN A 118 12.77 -7.93 -9.46
CA ASN A 118 13.73 -7.04 -8.82
C ASN A 118 13.91 -7.31 -7.31
N ASP A 119 13.45 -8.46 -6.81
CA ASP A 119 13.50 -8.84 -5.38
C ASP A 119 12.82 -7.84 -4.42
N ILE A 120 11.80 -7.12 -4.90
CA ILE A 120 11.03 -6.15 -4.12
C ILE A 120 9.77 -6.80 -3.55
N PHE A 121 9.52 -6.60 -2.25
CA PHE A 121 8.31 -7.08 -1.59
C PHE A 121 7.14 -6.10 -1.75
N VAL A 122 5.94 -6.65 -1.97
CA VAL A 122 4.68 -5.90 -2.07
C VAL A 122 3.79 -6.18 -0.87
N ARG A 123 3.41 -5.14 -0.12
CA ARG A 123 2.42 -5.23 0.94
C ARG A 123 1.06 -4.75 0.41
N LEU A 124 0.03 -5.59 0.53
CA LEU A 124 -1.36 -5.14 0.40
C LEU A 124 -1.79 -4.45 1.70
N ASP A 125 -1.99 -3.13 1.64
CA ASP A 125 -2.55 -2.37 2.74
C ASP A 125 -4.00 -2.76 2.99
N MET A 126 -4.35 -2.93 4.26
CA MET A 126 -5.72 -3.26 4.66
C MET A 126 -6.52 -2.00 4.92
N GLU A 127 -7.51 -1.79 4.08
CA GLU A 127 -8.38 -0.62 4.10
C GLU A 127 -9.58 -0.86 5.03
N ASP A 128 -10.79 -0.42 4.67
CA ASP A 128 -11.96 -0.68 5.51
C ASP A 128 -12.54 -2.10 5.33
N ASN A 129 -13.54 -2.42 6.17
CA ASN A 129 -14.11 -3.76 6.24
C ASN A 129 -14.76 -4.25 4.94
N ARG A 130 -15.13 -3.35 4.01
CA ARG A 130 -15.78 -3.71 2.74
C ARG A 130 -14.87 -4.56 1.86
N VAL A 131 -13.56 -4.39 2.01
CA VAL A 131 -12.55 -5.01 1.14
C VAL A 131 -11.64 -6.01 1.86
N THR A 132 -11.89 -6.28 3.15
CA THR A 132 -10.99 -7.15 3.94
C THR A 132 -10.84 -8.53 3.35
N GLN A 133 -11.95 -9.21 3.03
CA GLN A 133 -11.89 -10.55 2.46
C GLN A 133 -11.25 -10.54 1.08
N ALA A 134 -11.72 -9.67 0.17
CA ALA A 134 -11.20 -9.60 -1.18
C ALA A 134 -9.69 -9.24 -1.23
N THR A 135 -9.18 -8.47 -0.27
CA THR A 135 -7.74 -8.19 -0.13
C THR A 135 -6.95 -9.44 0.27
N ILE A 136 -7.47 -10.23 1.22
CA ILE A 136 -6.87 -11.52 1.61
C ILE A 136 -6.88 -12.49 0.43
N ASP A 137 -8.01 -12.59 -0.27
CA ASP A 137 -8.20 -13.47 -1.43
C ASP A 137 -7.24 -13.09 -2.58
N ALA A 138 -7.00 -11.80 -2.80
CA ALA A 138 -6.01 -11.33 -3.77
C ALA A 138 -4.60 -11.84 -3.45
N ALA A 139 -4.15 -11.68 -2.21
CA ALA A 139 -2.83 -12.14 -1.78
C ALA A 139 -2.70 -13.67 -1.93
N VAL A 140 -3.69 -14.43 -1.46
CA VAL A 140 -3.70 -15.90 -1.56
C VAL A 140 -3.71 -16.35 -3.02
N SER A 141 -4.55 -15.75 -3.86
CA SER A 141 -4.64 -16.06 -5.30
C SER A 141 -3.31 -15.84 -6.02
N ILE A 142 -2.63 -14.73 -5.74
CA ILE A 142 -1.34 -14.38 -6.34
C ILE A 142 -0.22 -15.30 -5.83
N GLN A 143 -0.18 -15.61 -4.54
CA GLN A 143 0.77 -16.59 -4.01
C GLN A 143 0.57 -17.99 -4.62
N ASN A 144 -0.68 -18.42 -4.83
CA ASN A 144 -0.99 -19.69 -5.49
C ASN A 144 -0.53 -19.73 -6.97
N LYS A 145 -0.33 -18.57 -7.61
CA LYS A 145 0.30 -18.45 -8.94
C LYS A 145 1.84 -18.49 -8.90
N GLY A 146 2.44 -18.66 -7.72
CA GLY A 146 3.89 -18.78 -7.52
C GLY A 146 4.62 -17.48 -7.23
N LEU A 147 3.91 -16.37 -7.01
CA LEU A 147 4.50 -15.08 -6.64
C LEU A 147 4.51 -14.93 -5.11
N GLU A 148 5.66 -15.15 -4.49
CA GLU A 148 5.79 -15.21 -3.02
C GLU A 148 6.20 -13.88 -2.37
N ASN A 149 6.57 -12.86 -3.18
CA ASN A 149 6.98 -11.53 -2.74
C ASN A 149 5.79 -10.62 -2.39
N ILE A 150 4.75 -11.18 -1.80
CA ILE A 150 3.52 -10.47 -1.43
C ILE A 150 3.04 -10.88 -0.04
N GLY A 151 2.53 -9.93 0.71
CA GLY A 151 1.86 -10.18 1.99
C GLY A 151 0.74 -9.18 2.25
N VAL A 152 0.03 -9.38 3.36
CA VAL A 152 -1.17 -8.59 3.69
C VAL A 152 -1.00 -7.87 5.02
N VAL A 153 -1.64 -6.70 5.17
CA VAL A 153 -1.83 -6.07 6.48
C VAL A 153 -3.06 -6.70 7.15
N LEU A 154 -3.00 -6.96 8.46
CA LEU A 154 -4.19 -7.34 9.24
C LEU A 154 -4.37 -6.37 10.41
N GLN A 155 -5.62 -6.02 10.70
CA GLN A 155 -5.96 -4.99 11.67
C GLN A 155 -6.20 -5.62 13.05
N GLY A 156 -5.35 -5.35 14.04
CA GLY A 156 -5.43 -5.91 15.39
C GLY A 156 -6.72 -5.53 16.15
N ARG A 157 -7.47 -4.54 15.66
CA ARG A 157 -8.75 -4.12 16.25
C ARG A 157 -9.97 -4.93 15.81
N LEU A 158 -9.86 -5.80 14.80
CA LEU A 158 -11.01 -6.56 14.28
C LEU A 158 -11.13 -7.93 14.96
N PHE A 159 -12.35 -8.35 15.29
CA PHE A 159 -12.61 -9.65 15.90
C PHE A 159 -12.21 -10.83 15.01
N ARG A 160 -12.26 -10.66 13.68
CA ARG A 160 -11.91 -11.69 12.68
C ARG A 160 -10.40 -11.96 12.54
N THR A 161 -9.55 -11.04 13.00
CA THR A 161 -8.10 -11.08 12.73
C THR A 161 -7.39 -12.36 13.21
N PRO A 162 -7.67 -12.93 14.40
CA PRO A 162 -7.07 -14.19 14.81
C PRO A 162 -7.42 -15.37 13.88
N ASP A 163 -8.66 -15.40 13.38
CA ASP A 163 -9.13 -16.43 12.46
C ASP A 163 -8.49 -16.23 11.08
N ASP A 164 -8.46 -14.99 10.57
CA ASP A 164 -7.80 -14.65 9.30
C ASP A 164 -6.31 -15.06 9.31
N ILE A 165 -5.58 -14.80 10.39
CA ILE A 165 -4.17 -15.24 10.55
C ILE A 165 -4.08 -16.77 10.49
N THR A 166 -4.96 -17.47 11.21
CA THR A 166 -4.94 -18.94 11.30
C THR A 166 -5.23 -19.56 9.93
N GLU A 167 -6.26 -19.09 9.25
CA GLU A 167 -6.67 -19.57 7.93
C GLU A 167 -5.57 -19.33 6.89
N MET A 168 -5.03 -18.11 6.81
CA MET A 168 -3.95 -17.81 5.88
C MET A 168 -2.68 -18.64 6.18
N SER A 169 -2.32 -18.80 7.45
CA SER A 169 -1.19 -19.64 7.86
C SER A 169 -1.37 -21.10 7.48
N ASN A 170 -2.59 -21.64 7.57
CA ASN A 170 -2.89 -23.00 7.14
C ASN A 170 -2.82 -23.16 5.62
N LEU A 171 -3.23 -22.14 4.86
CA LEU A 171 -3.24 -22.16 3.40
C LEU A 171 -1.83 -21.99 2.78
N LEU A 172 -1.07 -21.02 3.28
CA LEU A 172 0.19 -20.56 2.67
C LEU A 172 1.44 -21.07 3.41
N GLY A 173 1.27 -21.57 4.64
CA GLY A 173 2.38 -22.09 5.46
C GLY A 173 3.44 -21.02 5.73
N ASN A 174 4.71 -21.36 5.46
CA ASN A 174 5.84 -20.46 5.68
C ASN A 174 5.88 -19.23 4.74
N LYS A 175 5.01 -19.19 3.73
CA LYS A 175 4.89 -18.06 2.78
C LYS A 175 3.92 -16.99 3.29
N SER A 176 3.21 -17.26 4.38
CA SER A 176 2.39 -16.27 5.05
C SER A 176 3.24 -15.14 5.58
N ASP A 177 2.95 -13.92 5.12
CA ASP A 177 3.59 -12.72 5.61
C ASP A 177 2.53 -11.67 6.00
N PHE A 178 2.60 -11.23 7.26
CA PHE A 178 1.63 -10.32 7.86
C PHE A 178 2.33 -9.06 8.41
N ARG A 179 1.73 -7.90 8.15
CA ARG A 179 1.96 -6.69 8.95
C ARG A 179 0.73 -6.48 9.85
N ILE A 180 0.92 -6.48 11.17
CA ILE A 180 -0.18 -6.23 12.11
C ILE A 180 -0.23 -4.74 12.47
N CYS A 181 -1.38 -4.10 12.26
CA CYS A 181 -1.61 -2.69 12.53
C CYS A 181 -2.74 -2.46 13.55
#